data_AF-A0A2V8HX32-F1
#
_entry.id   AF-A0A2V8HX32-F1
#
_cell.length_a   1.000
_cell.length_b   1.000
_cell.length_c   1.000
_cell.angle_alpha   90.00
_cell.angle_beta   90.00
_cell.angle_gamma   90.00
#
_symmetry.space_group_name_H-M   'P 1'
#
loop_
_entity.id
_entity.type
_entity.pdbx_description
1 polymer ?
#
loop_
_entity_poly.entity_id
_entity_poly.type
_entity_poly.pdbx_seq_one_letter_code
_entity_poly.pdbx_strand_id
1 'polypeptide(L)'
;MKKTNPTPSDEMRPEYDFASMKGGVRGKYAGRAREATNIVLIQPEVADAFPTERAVNEALKGVLNTTRAVRNTGGLPNRALQPTSRTQRTGKAKRRRRAARD
;
A
#
# COMPACT_ATOMS: atom_id res chain seq x y z
N MET A 1 9.22 -15.00 -51.12
CA MET A 1 8.32 -13.83 -51.14
C MET A 1 8.89 -12.78 -50.19
N LYS A 2 9.23 -11.59 -50.68
CA LYS A 2 9.77 -10.51 -49.83
C LYS A 2 8.64 -9.94 -48.97
N LYS A 3 8.82 -9.90 -47.64
CA LYS A 3 7.88 -9.26 -46.72
C LYS A 3 8.02 -7.75 -46.87
N THR A 4 6.99 -7.10 -47.41
CA THR A 4 6.87 -5.64 -47.40
C THR A 4 6.30 -5.23 -46.04
N ASN A 5 7.09 -4.55 -45.21
CA ASN A 5 6.56 -3.88 -44.03
C ASN A 5 5.50 -2.85 -44.49
N PRO A 6 4.28 -2.85 -43.93
CA PRO A 6 3.34 -1.78 -44.20
C PRO A 6 3.97 -0.48 -43.70
N THR A 7 4.18 0.46 -44.61
CA THR A 7 4.53 1.84 -44.27
C THR A 7 3.40 2.40 -43.41
N PRO A 8 3.68 2.94 -42.22
CA PRO A 8 2.65 3.60 -41.42
C PRO A 8 2.02 4.69 -42.28
N SER A 9 0.68 4.66 -42.43
CA SER A 9 -0.03 5.77 -43.03
C SER A 9 0.29 7.00 -42.20
N ASP A 10 0.89 8.01 -42.84
CA ASP A 10 1.21 9.26 -42.20
C ASP A 10 -0.10 10.01 -41.93
N GLU A 11 -0.67 9.79 -40.76
CA GLU A 11 -1.87 10.50 -40.29
C GLU A 11 -1.56 11.96 -39.92
N MET A 12 -0.31 12.41 -40.08
CA MET A 12 0.06 13.80 -39.87
C MET A 12 -0.54 14.68 -40.95
N ARG A 13 -1.03 15.85 -40.52
CA ARG A 13 -1.52 16.85 -41.46
C ARG A 13 -0.36 17.38 -42.31
N PRO A 14 -0.58 17.70 -43.59
CA PRO A 14 0.48 18.16 -44.51
C PRO A 14 1.24 19.40 -44.01
N GLU A 15 0.62 20.21 -43.14
CA GLU A 15 1.22 21.41 -42.55
C GLU A 15 2.25 21.10 -41.46
N TYR A 16 2.30 19.87 -40.94
CA TYR A 16 3.24 19.45 -39.90
C TYR A 16 4.45 18.74 -40.48
N ASP A 17 5.43 19.51 -40.95
CA ASP A 17 6.74 18.98 -41.31
C ASP A 17 7.77 19.23 -40.20
N PHE A 18 8.00 18.21 -39.38
CA PHE A 18 9.00 18.26 -38.31
C PHE A 18 10.45 18.38 -38.83
N ALA A 19 10.72 18.06 -40.11
CA ALA A 19 12.04 18.19 -40.71
C ALA A 19 12.39 19.66 -41.05
N SER A 20 11.39 20.48 -41.39
CA SER A 20 11.57 21.91 -41.64
C SER A 20 11.49 22.79 -40.38
N MET A 21 11.08 22.23 -39.23
CA MET A 21 11.06 22.94 -37.96
C MET A 21 12.48 23.29 -37.47
N LYS A 22 12.86 24.56 -37.59
CA LYS A 22 14.10 25.09 -36.98
C LYS A 22 14.03 24.98 -35.46
N GLY A 23 15.01 24.30 -34.85
CA GLY A 23 15.13 24.16 -33.39
C GLY A 23 14.32 23.01 -32.77
N GLY A 24 13.65 22.18 -33.58
CA GLY A 24 13.03 20.94 -33.13
C GLY A 24 14.08 19.87 -32.82
N VAL A 25 14.30 19.56 -31.54
CA VAL A 25 15.23 18.50 -31.12
C VAL A 25 14.44 17.31 -30.60
N ARG A 26 14.55 16.16 -31.28
CA ARG A 26 13.92 14.91 -30.82
C ARG A 26 14.46 14.55 -29.44
N GLY A 27 13.55 14.31 -28.49
CA GLY A 27 13.93 13.91 -27.14
C GLY A 27 14.54 15.02 -26.28
N LYS A 28 14.37 16.31 -26.62
CA LYS A 28 14.87 17.48 -25.86
C LYS A 28 14.65 17.39 -24.34
N TYR A 29 13.54 16.77 -23.91
CA TYR A 29 13.19 16.61 -22.51
C TYR A 29 13.08 15.15 -22.07
N ALA A 30 13.52 14.20 -22.89
CA ALA A 30 13.44 12.78 -22.57
C ALA A 30 14.26 12.42 -21.32
N GLY A 31 15.44 13.03 -21.15
CA GLY A 31 16.25 12.90 -19.94
C GLY A 31 15.51 13.39 -18.70
N ARG A 32 15.00 14.64 -18.74
CA ARG A 32 14.21 15.22 -17.64
C ARG A 32 12.95 14.42 -17.33
N ALA A 33 12.27 13.89 -18.34
CA ALA A 33 11.12 13.02 -18.14
C ALA A 33 11.51 11.74 -17.40
N ARG A 34 12.65 11.11 -17.74
CA ARG A 34 13.16 9.91 -17.05
C ARG A 34 13.66 10.19 -15.64
N GLU A 35 14.22 11.37 -15.40
CA GLU A 35 14.69 11.80 -14.08
C GLU A 35 13.53 12.23 -13.16
N ALA A 36 12.48 12.81 -13.74
CA ALA A 36 11.34 13.38 -13.02
C ALA A 36 10.08 12.48 -13.01
N THR A 37 10.17 11.21 -13.44
CA THR A 37 9.00 10.33 -13.40
C THR A 37 8.67 9.91 -11.98
N ASN A 38 7.77 10.66 -11.35
CA ASN A 38 7.01 10.25 -10.16
C ASN A 38 5.91 9.21 -10.51
N ILE A 39 5.99 8.59 -11.70
CA ILE A 39 5.00 7.65 -12.23
C ILE A 39 5.55 6.25 -12.03
N VAL A 40 4.86 5.47 -11.20
CA VAL A 40 5.17 4.06 -10.95
C VAL A 40 4.12 3.21 -11.67
N LEU A 41 4.57 2.35 -12.57
CA LEU A 41 3.69 1.35 -13.17
C LEU A 41 3.38 0.27 -12.13
N ILE A 42 2.12 0.18 -11.73
CA ILE A 42 1.62 -0.87 -10.85
C ILE A 42 1.00 -2.01 -11.65
N GLN A 43 0.93 -3.19 -11.06
CA GLN A 43 0.32 -4.36 -11.70
C GLN A 43 -1.17 -4.10 -12.03
N PRO A 44 -1.71 -4.63 -13.14
CA PRO A 44 -3.09 -4.39 -13.55
C PRO A 44 -4.12 -4.72 -12.46
N GLU A 45 -3.96 -5.87 -11.79
CA GLU A 45 -4.86 -6.30 -10.71
C GLU A 45 -4.87 -5.31 -9.53
N VAL A 46 -3.73 -4.68 -9.24
CA VAL A 46 -3.61 -3.67 -8.18
C VAL A 46 -4.22 -2.34 -8.63
N ALA A 47 -4.07 -1.97 -9.90
CA ALA A 47 -4.70 -0.79 -10.48
C ALA A 47 -6.23 -0.91 -10.47
N ASP A 48 -6.76 -2.10 -10.78
CA ASP A 48 -8.19 -2.40 -10.75
C ASP A 48 -8.74 -2.33 -9.32
N ALA A 49 -7.98 -2.82 -8.33
CA ALA A 49 -8.34 -2.75 -6.92
C ALA A 49 -8.26 -1.33 -6.34
N PHE A 50 -7.36 -0.49 -6.86
CA PHE A 50 -7.15 0.90 -6.41
C PHE A 50 -7.19 1.90 -7.58
N PRO A 51 -8.39 2.24 -8.10
CA PRO A 51 -8.51 3.06 -9.31
C PRO A 51 -8.07 4.53 -9.17
N THR A 52 -7.77 4.99 -7.95
CA THR A 52 -7.44 6.40 -7.69
C THR A 52 -6.20 6.53 -6.81
N GLU A 53 -5.42 7.59 -7.03
CA GLU A 53 -4.27 7.94 -6.20
C GLU A 53 -4.64 8.10 -4.71
N ARG A 54 -5.84 8.62 -4.42
CA ARG A 54 -6.34 8.79 -3.06
C ARG A 54 -6.53 7.43 -2.38
N ALA A 55 -7.10 6.45 -3.08
CA ALA A 55 -7.31 5.11 -2.54
C ALA A 55 -5.97 4.41 -2.24
N VAL A 56 -4.99 4.51 -3.16
CA VAL A 56 -3.63 3.98 -2.96
C VAL A 56 -2.97 4.63 -1.72
N ASN A 57 -2.99 5.95 -1.64
CA ASN A 57 -2.31 6.68 -0.57
C ASN A 57 -2.94 6.44 0.80
N GLU A 58 -4.27 6.36 0.89
CA GLU A 58 -4.95 6.02 2.14
C GLU A 58 -4.65 4.58 2.59
N ALA A 59 -4.61 3.62 1.67
CA ALA A 59 -4.21 2.25 1.99
C ALA A 59 -2.78 2.19 2.54
N LEU A 60 -1.83 2.87 1.89
CA LEU A 60 -0.44 2.93 2.33
C LEU A 60 -0.28 3.64 3.69
N LYS A 61 -1.03 4.72 3.95
CA LYS A 61 -1.07 5.36 5.28
C LYS A 61 -1.57 4.38 6.35
N GLY A 62 -2.58 3.58 6.04
CA GLY A 62 -3.08 2.52 6.93
C GLY A 62 -1.98 1.53 7.30
N VAL A 63 -1.21 1.05 6.31
CA VAL A 63 -0.08 0.13 6.53
C VAL A 63 0.99 0.78 7.42
N LEU A 64 1.34 2.04 7.18
CA LEU A 64 2.30 2.78 8.01
C LEU A 64 1.84 2.92 9.45
N ASN A 65 0.56 3.25 9.67
CA ASN A 65 -0.01 3.41 11.01
C ASN A 65 -0.01 2.09 11.78
N THR A 66 -0.45 1.00 11.16
CA THR A 66 -0.40 -0.34 11.76
C THR A 66 1.04 -0.75 12.07
N THR A 67 1.96 -0.53 11.15
CA THR A 67 3.38 -0.84 11.34
C THR A 67 3.97 -0.07 12.52
N ARG A 68 3.64 1.22 12.66
CA ARG A 68 4.04 2.05 13.81
C ARG A 68 3.44 1.54 15.11
N ALA A 69 2.16 1.19 15.12
CA ALA A 69 1.49 0.65 16.29
C ALA A 69 2.15 -0.66 16.75
N VAL A 70 2.46 -1.58 15.83
CA VAL A 70 3.14 -2.85 16.13
C VAL A 70 4.56 -2.61 16.67
N ARG A 71 5.33 -1.69 16.08
CA ARG A 71 6.68 -1.35 16.59
C ARG A 71 6.62 -0.74 17.98
N ASN A 72 5.69 0.17 18.23
CA ASN A 72 5.55 0.87 19.52
C ASN A 72 5.04 -0.06 20.64
N THR A 73 4.28 -1.10 20.31
CA THR A 73 3.72 -2.05 21.28
C THR A 73 4.60 -3.29 21.51
N GLY A 74 5.80 -3.35 20.91
CA GLY A 74 6.75 -4.44 21.11
C GLY A 74 6.41 -5.74 20.36
N GLY A 75 5.55 -5.66 19.34
CA GLY A 75 5.10 -6.81 18.55
C GLY A 75 3.62 -7.17 18.76
N LEU A 76 3.14 -8.16 18.00
CA LEU A 76 1.77 -8.66 18.13
C LEU A 76 1.56 -9.19 19.57
N PRO A 77 0.44 -8.86 20.24
CA PRO A 77 0.19 -9.35 21.59
C PRO A 77 0.20 -10.88 21.57
N ASN A 78 1.10 -11.48 22.36
CA ASN A 78 1.26 -12.92 22.52
C ASN A 78 0.04 -13.50 23.26
N ARG A 79 -1.12 -13.52 22.61
CA ARG A 79 -2.40 -13.97 23.17
C ARG A 79 -2.46 -15.50 23.29
N ALA A 80 -1.60 -16.21 22.54
CA ALA A 80 -1.42 -17.65 22.62
C ALA A 80 -0.62 -18.14 23.85
N LEU A 81 0.10 -17.24 24.54
CA LEU A 81 0.89 -17.58 25.73
C LEU A 81 0.24 -17.12 27.04
N GLN A 82 -0.94 -16.51 26.99
CA GLN A 82 -1.64 -16.11 28.20
C GLN A 82 -2.26 -17.37 28.83
N PRO A 83 -1.88 -17.77 30.05
CA PRO A 83 -2.60 -18.82 30.75
C PRO A 83 -4.03 -18.33 30.92
N THR A 84 -5.00 -19.09 30.41
CA THR A 84 -6.41 -18.74 30.60
C THR A 84 -6.64 -18.65 32.11
N SER A 85 -6.96 -17.46 32.63
CA SER A 85 -7.37 -17.27 34.01
C SER A 85 -8.77 -17.87 34.20
N ARG A 86 -8.85 -19.20 34.12
CA ARG A 86 -10.07 -19.97 34.27
C ARG A 86 -10.17 -20.42 35.73
N THR A 87 -10.86 -19.57 36.48
CA THR A 87 -11.81 -19.97 37.53
C THR A 87 -11.24 -20.80 38.69
N GLN A 88 -10.83 -20.13 39.76
CA GLN A 88 -11.10 -20.64 41.12
C GLN A 88 -12.28 -19.87 41.72
N ARG A 89 -13.48 -20.39 41.44
CA ARG A 89 -14.71 -20.05 42.14
C ARG A 89 -14.62 -20.60 43.57
N THR A 90 -14.66 -19.68 44.53
CA THR A 90 -15.45 -19.77 45.77
C THR A 90 -15.37 -21.08 46.57
N GLY A 91 -14.58 -21.08 47.64
CA GLY A 91 -14.62 -22.14 48.65
C GLY A 91 -14.04 -21.72 50.00
N LYS A 92 -14.94 -21.40 50.95
CA LYS A 92 -14.75 -21.44 52.42
C LYS A 92 -13.84 -20.41 53.09
N ALA A 93 -14.46 -19.40 53.72
CA ALA A 93 -14.17 -19.04 55.13
C ALA A 93 -15.26 -18.10 55.69
N LYS A 94 -16.45 -18.63 55.99
CA LYS A 94 -17.39 -17.95 56.89
C LYS A 94 -18.17 -18.95 57.73
N ARG A 95 -17.53 -19.48 58.77
CA ARG A 95 -18.17 -20.04 59.97
C ARG A 95 -17.17 -19.86 61.13
N ARG A 96 -17.47 -19.44 62.34
CA ARG A 96 -18.60 -18.77 63.02
C ARG A 96 -17.93 -18.22 64.29
N ARG A 97 -18.09 -16.93 64.61
CA ARG A 97 -17.84 -16.44 65.98
C ARG A 97 -18.92 -17.03 66.87
N ARG A 98 -18.54 -17.81 67.89
CA ARG A 98 -19.28 -18.04 69.15
C ARG A 98 -18.53 -19.06 70.02
N ALA A 99 -17.84 -18.56 71.04
CA ALA A 99 -17.49 -19.20 72.31
C ALA A 99 -17.06 -18.03 73.22
N ALA A 100 -17.45 -17.88 74.48
CA ALA A 100 -18.43 -18.53 75.34
C ALA A 100 -18.75 -17.50 76.46
N ARG A 101 -19.92 -17.64 77.09
CA ARG A 101 -20.21 -17.08 78.42
C ARG A 101 -19.60 -18.05 79.44
N ASP A 102 -18.84 -17.51 80.39
CA ASP A 102 -18.88 -17.72 81.85
C ASP A 102 -17.57 -17.21 82.47
#